data_AF-A0AAU7CQZ9-F1
#
_entry.id   AF-A0AAU7CQZ9-F1
#
_cell.length_a   1.000
_cell.length_b   1.000
_cell.length_c   1.000
_cell.angle_alpha   90.00
_cell.angle_beta   90.00
_cell.angle_gamma   90.00
#
_symmetry.space_group_name_H-M   'P 1'
#
loop_
_entity.id
_entity.type
_entity.pdbx_description
1 polymer ?
#
loop_
_entity_poly.entity_id
_entity_poly.type
_entity_poly.pdbx_seq_one_letter_code
_entity_poly.pdbx_strand_id
1 'polypeptide(L)' 'MAFPGATNTDEFETFVEEVLVPELKPGDVVFWDNLKPHELEEAIEAVKAAGAEVVPLPP' A
#
# COMPACT_ATOMS: atom_id res chain seq x y z
N MET A 1 -4.69 -2.22 14.11
CA MET A 1 -5.79 -2.79 13.31
C MET A 1 -5.46 -4.26 13.03
N ALA A 2 -6.43 -5.16 13.01
CA ALA A 2 -6.21 -6.58 12.69
C ALA A 2 -7.43 -7.12 11.94
N PHE A 3 -7.20 -7.72 10.77
CA PHE A 3 -8.26 -8.27 9.92
C PHE A 3 -8.33 -9.80 10.07
N PRO A 4 -9.52 -10.40 10.25
CA PRO A 4 -9.66 -11.83 10.40
C PRO A 4 -9.64 -12.54 9.03
N GLY A 5 -8.62 -13.38 8.79
CA GLY A 5 -8.53 -14.20 7.58
C GLY A 5 -7.25 -13.94 6.79
N ALA A 6 -7.24 -14.31 5.50
CA ALA A 6 -6.19 -13.91 4.58
C ALA A 6 -6.48 -12.50 4.07
N THR A 7 -5.44 -11.69 3.88
CA THR A 7 -5.56 -10.35 3.30
C THR A 7 -6.32 -10.41 1.98
N ASN A 8 -7.51 -9.81 1.96
CA ASN A 8 -8.25 -9.56 0.73
C ASN A 8 -7.98 -8.14 0.23
N THR A 9 -8.36 -7.89 -1.02
CA THR A 9 -8.13 -6.63 -1.75
C THR A 9 -8.65 -5.42 -0.98
N ASP A 10 -9.89 -5.47 -0.50
CA ASP A 10 -10.55 -4.34 0.19
C ASP A 10 -9.91 -4.01 1.54
N GLU A 11 -9.49 -5.03 2.30
CA GLU A 11 -8.78 -4.84 3.58
C GLU A 11 -7.41 -4.21 3.38
N PHE A 12 -6.72 -4.57 2.30
CA PHE A 12 -5.43 -4.02 1.97
C PHE A 12 -5.53 -2.55 1.51
N GLU A 13 -6.52 -2.23 0.69
CA GLU A 13 -6.82 -0.85 0.29
C GLU A 13 -7.09 0.02 1.53
N THR A 14 -7.95 -0.46 2.44
CA THR A 14 -8.25 0.22 3.70
C THR A 14 -6.98 0.45 4.54
N PHE A 15 -6.10 -0.55 4.64
CA PHE A 15 -4.83 -0.39 5.34
C PHE A 15 -3.96 0.69 4.69
N VAL A 16 -3.87 0.72 3.36
CA VAL A 16 -3.06 1.71 2.65
C VAL A 16 -3.59 3.13 2.92
N GLU A 17 -4.90 3.34 2.78
CA GLU A 17 -5.50 4.66 2.95
C GLU A 17 -5.52 5.14 4.41
N GLU A 18 -5.91 4.28 5.35
CA GLU A 18 -6.16 4.69 6.74
C GLU A 18 -4.93 4.57 7.64
N VAL A 19 -3.94 3.77 7.27
CA VAL A 19 -2.78 3.48 8.13
C VAL A 19 -1.47 3.86 7.47
N LEU A 20 -1.22 3.44 6.23
CA LEU A 20 0.08 3.70 5.59
C LEU A 20 0.21 5.16 5.18
N VAL A 21 -0.71 5.66 4.36
CA VAL A 21 -0.64 7.02 3.78
C VAL A 21 -0.49 8.13 4.83
N PRO A 22 -1.21 8.11 5.98
CA PRO A 22 -1.05 9.14 7.01
C PRO A 22 0.35 9.23 7.64
N GLU A 23 1.12 8.14 7.57
CA GLU A 23 2.48 8.07 8.14
C GLU A 23 3.56 8.45 7.12
N LEU A 24 3.22 8.57 5.83
CA LEU A 24 4.16 8.90 4.77
C LEU A 24 4.49 10.39 4.71
N LYS A 25 5.70 10.68 4.25
CA LYS A 25 6.16 12.02 3.91
C LYS A 25 6.54 12.09 2.43
N PRO A 26 6.43 13.27 1.80
CA PRO A 26 6.95 13.47 0.46
C PRO A 26 8.43 13.07 0.37
N GLY A 27 8.75 12.21 -0.60
CA GLY A 27 10.08 11.65 -0.82
C GLY A 27 10.35 10.31 -0.11
N ASP A 28 9.42 9.79 0.70
CA ASP A 28 9.53 8.43 1.23
C ASP A 28 9.40 7.39 0.11
N VAL A 29 10.00 6.21 0.33
CA VAL A 29 9.95 5.07 -0.60
C VAL A 29 9.30 3.89 0.09
N VAL A 30 8.22 3.38 -0.49
CA VAL A 30 7.51 2.19 -0.03
C VAL A 30 7.95 1.00 -0.87
N PHE A 31 8.63 0.05 -0.22
CA PHE A 31 8.93 -1.25 -0.83
C PHE A 31 7.72 -2.17 -0.75
N TRP A 32 7.33 -2.73 -1.88
CA TRP A 32 6.06 -3.42 -2.05
C TRP A 32 6.32 -4.88 -2.45
N ASP A 33 5.75 -5.85 -1.73
CA ASP A 33 5.88 -7.25 -2.14
C ASP A 33 4.86 -7.61 -3.26
N ASN A 34 5.05 -8.78 -3.90
CA ASN A 34 4.31 -9.15 -5.12
C ASN A 34 3.06 -10.01 -4.86
N LEU A 35 2.42 -9.89 -3.69
CA LEU A 35 1.14 -10.56 -3.48
C LEU A 35 0.05 -9.96 -4.40
N LYS A 36 -0.86 -10.77 -4.94
CA LYS A 36 -1.89 -10.25 -5.86
C LYS A 36 -2.75 -9.10 -5.31
N PRO A 37 -3.17 -9.08 -4.02
CA PRO A 37 -3.89 -7.94 -3.45
C PRO A 37 -3.07 -6.65 -3.43
N HIS A 38 -1.75 -6.76 -3.52
CA HIS A 38 -0.82 -5.65 -3.49
C HIS A 38 -0.64 -4.97 -4.86
N GLU A 39 -1.13 -5.56 -5.95
CA GLU A 39 -1.09 -4.97 -7.31
C GLU A 39 -2.28 -4.03 -7.60
N LEU A 40 -3.00 -3.57 -6.58
CA LEU A 40 -4.09 -2.60 -6.71
C LEU A 40 -3.55 -1.25 -7.19
N GLU A 41 -4.07 -0.79 -8.32
CA GLU A 41 -3.71 0.51 -8.90
C GLU A 41 -4.08 1.64 -7.94
N GLU A 42 -5.23 1.54 -7.29
CA GLU A 42 -5.76 2.51 -6.32
C GLU A 42 -4.82 2.69 -5.12
N ALA A 43 -4.30 1.59 -4.57
CA ALA A 43 -3.35 1.63 -3.45
C ALA A 43 -2.02 2.30 -3.84
N ILE A 44 -1.52 2.02 -5.04
CA ILE A 44 -0.30 2.63 -5.56
C ILE A 44 -0.49 4.13 -5.78
N GLU A 45 -1.63 4.54 -6.35
CA GLU A 45 -1.94 5.95 -6.57
C GLU A 45 -2.14 6.72 -5.25
N ALA A 46 -2.72 6.10 -4.22
CA ALA A 46 -2.83 6.70 -2.89
C ALA A 46 -1.46 7.03 -2.29
N VAL A 47 -0.48 6.14 -2.43
CA VAL A 47 0.91 6.39 -1.98
C VAL A 47 1.59 7.49 -2.79
N LYS A 48 1.42 7.50 -4.12
CA LYS A 48 1.96 8.57 -4.97
C LYS A 48 1.33 9.93 -4.66
N ALA A 49 0.03 9.98 -4.35
CA ALA A 49 -0.66 11.21 -3.96
C ALA A 49 -0.13 11.79 -2.64
N ALA A 50 0.44 10.96 -1.76
CA ALA A 50 1.16 11.39 -0.55
C ALA A 50 2.56 11.98 -0.86
N GLY A 51 3.00 11.94 -2.11
CA GLY A 51 4.33 12.39 -2.55
C GLY A 51 5.42 11.34 -2.34
N ALA A 52 5.06 10.08 -2.07
CA ALA A 52 5.97 8.96 -1.91
C ALA A 52 6.07 8.13 -3.21
N GLU A 53 7.08 7.28 -3.30
CA GLU A 53 7.27 6.36 -4.43
C GLU A 53 7.03 4.92 -4.02
N VAL A 54 6.50 4.11 -4.94
CA VAL A 54 6.32 2.67 -4.76
C VAL A 54 7.38 1.91 -5.56
N VAL A 55 8.09 1.00 -4.90
CA VAL A 55 9.11 0.14 -5.53
C VAL A 55 8.75 -1.33 -5.28
N PRO A 56 8.37 -2.10 -6.32
CA PRO A 56 8.11 -3.52 -6.17
C PRO A 56 9.40 -4.29 -5.89
N LEU A 57 9.32 -5.28 -4.99
CA LEU A 57 10.41 -6.19 -4.69
C LEU A 57 10.59 -7.21 -5.84
N PRO A 58 11.80 -7.74 -6.06
CA PRO A 58 11.99 -8.87 -6.97
C PRO A 58 11.18 -10.10 -6.52
N PRO A 59 10.73 -10.96 -7.46
CA PRO A 59 10.06 -12.22 -7.14
C PRO A 59 11.00 -13.26 -6.50
#